data_AF-A0A6N8NT25-F1
#
_entry.id   AF-A0A6N8NT25-F1
#
_cell.length_a   1.000
_cell.length_b   1.000
_cell.length_c   1.000
_cell.angle_alpha   90.00
_cell.angle_beta   90.00
_cell.angle_gamma   90.00
#
_symmetry.space_group_name_H-M   'P 1'
#
loop_
_entity.id
_entity.type
_entity.pdbx_description
1 polymer ?
#
loop_
_entity_poly.entity_id
_entity_poly.type
_entity_poly.pdbx_seq_one_letter_code
_entity_poly.pdbx_strand_id
1 'polypeptide(L)'
;EKTDLIPEGVIRTDDERTHRYHYDSQHRLVHYTRTQYAEPLVESRYLYDPLGRRVAKRVWRRERDLTGWMSLSRKPQVTWYGWDGDRLTTIQNDRTRIQTIYQPGSFTPLIRVETATGELAKTQRRSLADTLQQSGGE
;
A
#
# COMPACT_ATOMS: atom_id res chain seq x y z
N GLU A 1 14.44 -7.90 -8.85
CA GLU A 1 14.21 -8.58 -10.15
C GLU A 1 12.80 -9.10 -10.23
N LYS A 2 12.14 -8.91 -11.38
CA LYS A 2 10.83 -9.48 -11.70
C LYS A 2 11.06 -10.55 -12.76
N THR A 3 11.38 -11.77 -12.32
CA THR A 3 11.55 -12.93 -13.20
C THR A 3 10.21 -13.61 -13.42
N ASP A 4 9.33 -12.95 -14.17
CA ASP A 4 8.12 -13.55 -14.73
C ASP A 4 7.96 -13.05 -16.18
N LEU A 5 8.99 -13.27 -17.01
CA LEU A 5 8.88 -13.12 -18.47
C LEU A 5 8.19 -14.38 -19.00
N ILE A 6 7.01 -14.20 -19.59
CA ILE A 6 6.28 -15.26 -20.30
C ILE A 6 6.88 -15.33 -21.71
N PRO A 7 7.35 -16.49 -22.18
CA PRO A 7 7.81 -16.64 -23.57
C PRO A 7 6.67 -16.32 -24.53
N GLU A 8 6.96 -15.51 -25.56
CA GLU A 8 5.97 -15.22 -26.60
C GLU A 8 5.50 -16.53 -27.28
N GLY A 9 4.19 -16.69 -27.43
CA GLY A 9 3.57 -17.83 -28.13
C GLY A 9 3.19 -19.04 -27.27
N VAL A 10 3.43 -19.04 -25.96
CA VAL A 10 3.04 -20.15 -25.06
C VAL A 10 1.73 -19.84 -24.33
N ILE A 11 0.65 -20.52 -24.69
CA ILE A 11 -0.56 -20.61 -23.86
C ILE A 11 -0.29 -21.62 -22.75
N ARG A 12 -0.19 -21.19 -21.49
CA ARG A 12 -0.11 -22.13 -20.36
C ARG A 12 -1.46 -22.80 -20.17
N THR A 13 -1.58 -24.02 -20.69
CA THR A 13 -2.79 -24.86 -20.58
C THR A 13 -3.06 -25.33 -19.14
N ASP A 14 -2.12 -25.12 -18.21
CA ASP A 14 -2.14 -25.67 -16.84
C ASP A 14 -1.84 -24.62 -15.74
N ASP A 15 -1.78 -23.32 -16.04
CA ASP A 15 -1.64 -22.29 -14.98
C ASP A 15 -3.01 -21.98 -14.36
N GLU A 16 -3.63 -22.98 -13.71
CA GLU A 16 -4.92 -22.85 -13.05
C GLU A 16 -4.83 -21.89 -11.87
N ARG A 17 -4.91 -20.59 -12.17
CA ARG A 17 -5.02 -19.52 -11.18
C ARG A 17 -6.48 -19.18 -10.97
N THR A 18 -6.96 -19.41 -9.76
CA THR A 18 -8.28 -18.92 -9.36
C THR A 18 -8.14 -17.56 -8.69
N HIS A 19 -8.89 -16.59 -9.19
CA HIS A 19 -8.99 -15.25 -8.62
C HIS A 19 -10.37 -15.10 -7.98
N ARG A 20 -10.45 -14.74 -6.70
CA ARG A 20 -11.72 -14.45 -6.02
C ARG A 20 -11.74 -13.01 -5.54
N TYR A 21 -12.86 -12.34 -5.77
CA TYR A 21 -13.09 -10.95 -5.42
C TYR A 21 -14.33 -10.88 -4.53
N HIS A 22 -14.23 -10.18 -3.40
CA HIS A 22 -15.32 -9.98 -2.46
C HIS A 22 -15.56 -8.49 -2.28
N TYR A 23 -16.84 -8.13 -2.35
CA TYR A 23 -17.30 -6.75 -2.27
C TYR A 23 -18.19 -6.57 -1.04
N ASP A 24 -18.15 -5.39 -0.45
CA ASP A 24 -19.14 -4.99 0.56
C ASP A 24 -20.46 -4.54 -0.09
N SER A 25 -21.45 -4.15 0.74
CA SER A 25 -22.75 -3.66 0.28
C SER A 25 -22.69 -2.34 -0.48
N GLN A 26 -21.56 -1.64 -0.46
CA GLN A 26 -21.31 -0.42 -1.24
C GLN A 26 -20.55 -0.72 -2.54
N HIS A 27 -20.47 -1.99 -2.94
CA HIS A 27 -19.74 -2.45 -4.13
C HIS A 27 -18.23 -2.12 -4.12
N ARG A 28 -17.62 -2.02 -2.95
CA ARG A 28 -16.18 -1.79 -2.82
C ARG A 28 -15.46 -3.12 -2.63
N LEU A 29 -14.37 -3.34 -3.36
CA LEU A 29 -13.53 -4.53 -3.20
C LEU A 29 -12.88 -4.50 -1.82
N VAL A 30 -13.28 -5.39 -0.91
CA VAL A 30 -12.76 -5.47 0.47
C VAL A 30 -11.81 -6.65 0.67
N HIS A 31 -11.90 -7.69 -0.17
CA HIS A 31 -11.04 -8.86 -0.08
C HIS A 31 -10.79 -9.50 -1.44
N TYR A 32 -9.54 -9.89 -1.67
CA TYR A 32 -9.07 -10.59 -2.86
C TYR A 32 -8.20 -11.77 -2.46
N THR A 33 -8.42 -12.92 -3.09
CA THR A 33 -7.51 -14.07 -3.03
C THR A 33 -7.10 -14.54 -4.41
N ARG A 34 -5.83 -14.96 -4.53
CA ARG A 34 -5.32 -15.66 -5.70
C ARG A 34 -4.75 -16.99 -5.25
N THR A 35 -5.29 -18.08 -5.77
CA THR A 35 -4.79 -19.43 -5.54
C THR A 35 -4.24 -20.02 -6.84
N GLN A 36 -3.35 -20.98 -6.74
CA GLN A 36 -2.84 -21.79 -7.85
C GLN A 36 -2.83 -23.24 -7.38
N TYR A 37 -3.48 -24.16 -8.10
CA TYR A 37 -3.68 -25.55 -7.65
C TYR A 37 -4.23 -25.64 -6.20
N ALA A 38 -5.30 -24.88 -5.92
CA ALA A 38 -5.90 -24.70 -4.59
C ALA A 38 -5.00 -24.06 -3.50
N GLU A 39 -3.72 -23.81 -3.76
CA GLU A 39 -2.79 -23.19 -2.81
C GLU A 39 -2.83 -21.66 -2.86
N PRO A 40 -2.94 -20.94 -1.73
CA PRO A 40 -2.98 -19.49 -1.72
C PRO A 40 -1.62 -18.86 -2.05
N LEU A 41 -1.59 -18.08 -3.13
CA LEU A 41 -0.42 -17.29 -3.52
C LEU A 41 -0.44 -15.89 -2.90
N VAL A 42 -1.62 -15.27 -2.87
CA VAL A 42 -1.82 -13.90 -2.39
C VAL A 42 -3.17 -13.78 -1.73
N GLU A 43 -3.21 -13.07 -0.61
CA GLU A 43 -4.43 -12.52 -0.04
C GLU A 43 -4.28 -11.01 0.11
N SER A 44 -5.34 -10.25 -0.15
CA SER A 44 -5.34 -8.80 0.03
C SER A 44 -6.64 -8.33 0.66
N ARG A 45 -6.53 -7.39 1.61
CA ARG A 45 -7.67 -6.74 2.27
C ARG A 45 -7.57 -5.23 2.07
N TYR A 46 -8.70 -4.58 1.87
CA TYR A 46 -8.77 -3.15 1.60
C TYR A 46 -9.73 -2.48 2.58
N LEU A 47 -9.33 -1.32 3.10
CA LEU A 47 -10.15 -0.49 3.97
C LEU A 47 -10.48 0.82 3.26
N TYR A 48 -11.69 1.31 3.49
CA TYR A 48 -12.21 2.54 2.88
C TYR A 48 -12.78 3.46 3.95
N ASP A 49 -12.71 4.77 3.71
CA ASP A 49 -13.45 5.76 4.48
C ASP A 49 -14.94 5.81 4.04
N PRO A 50 -15.82 6.56 4.74
CA PRO A 50 -17.23 6.69 4.38
C PRO A 50 -17.48 7.29 2.98
N LEU A 51 -16.54 8.07 2.45
CA LEU A 51 -16.60 8.63 1.10
C LEU A 51 -16.14 7.65 0.03
N GLY A 52 -15.76 6.42 0.41
CA GLY A 52 -15.39 5.35 -0.52
C GLY A 52 -13.94 5.40 -0.97
N ARG A 53 -13.09 6.26 -0.37
CA ARG A 53 -11.67 6.33 -0.71
C ARG A 53 -10.91 5.28 0.08
N ARG A 54 -9.96 4.60 -0.57
CA ARG A 54 -9.16 3.57 0.08
C ARG A 54 -8.20 4.21 1.07
N VAL A 55 -8.24 3.81 2.34
CA VAL A 55 -7.37 4.30 3.42
C VAL A 55 -6.26 3.32 3.78
N ALA A 56 -6.48 2.02 3.51
CA ALA A 56 -5.45 1.01 3.72
C ALA A 56 -5.55 -0.15 2.72
N LYS A 57 -4.40 -0.76 2.46
CA LYS A 57 -4.24 -2.02 1.75
C LYS A 57 -3.32 -2.92 2.55
N ARG A 58 -3.76 -4.14 2.83
CA ARG A 58 -2.96 -5.19 3.49
C ARG A 58 -2.77 -6.34 2.51
N VAL A 59 -1.54 -6.79 2.33
CA VAL A 59 -1.20 -7.86 1.38
C VAL A 59 -0.40 -8.95 2.10
N TRP A 60 -0.91 -10.17 2.06
CA TRP A 60 -0.19 -11.37 2.46
C TRP A 60 0.28 -12.07 1.20
N ARG A 61 1.53 -12.50 1.17
CA ARG A 61 2.13 -13.21 0.02
C ARG A 61 2.63 -14.56 0.47
N ARG A 62 2.52 -15.54 -0.41
CA ARG A 62 3.10 -16.85 -0.16
C ARG A 62 4.62 -16.72 -0.08
N GLU A 63 5.18 -17.11 1.04
CA GLU A 63 6.61 -17.09 1.32
C GLU A 63 7.00 -18.35 2.08
N ARG A 64 8.30 -18.62 2.12
CA ARG A 64 8.86 -19.72 2.90
C ARG A 64 9.06 -19.25 4.33
N ASP A 65 8.53 -20.01 5.30
CA ASP A 65 8.78 -19.73 6.71
C ASP A 65 10.10 -20.35 7.22
N LEU A 66 10.41 -20.15 8.50
CA LEU A 66 11.63 -20.66 9.13
C LEU A 66 11.74 -22.19 9.15
N THR A 67 10.62 -22.91 8.96
CA THR A 67 10.58 -24.38 8.89
C THR A 67 10.72 -24.89 7.45
N GLY A 68 10.74 -23.97 6.46
CA GLY A 68 10.75 -24.31 5.04
C GLY A 68 9.36 -24.48 4.43
N TRP A 69 8.29 -24.30 5.21
CA TRP A 69 6.91 -24.45 4.75
C TRP A 69 6.47 -23.23 3.93
N MET A 70 5.75 -23.46 2.84
CA MET A 70 5.24 -22.40 1.96
C MET A 70 3.82 -21.99 2.37
N SER A 71 3.69 -20.84 3.02
CA SER A 71 2.40 -20.31 3.48
C SER A 71 2.32 -18.80 3.26
N LEU A 72 1.12 -18.22 3.41
CA LEU A 72 0.98 -16.76 3.42
C LEU A 72 1.79 -16.16 4.58
N SER A 73 2.45 -15.04 4.31
CA SER A 73 3.26 -14.30 5.28
C SER A 73 2.51 -14.07 6.59
N ARG A 74 3.13 -14.31 7.75
CA ARG A 74 2.43 -14.13 9.05
C ARG A 74 1.94 -12.70 9.27
N LYS A 75 2.70 -11.73 8.78
CA LYS A 75 2.34 -10.31 8.81
C LYS A 75 2.07 -9.82 7.38
N PRO A 76 1.03 -8.99 7.17
CA PRO A 76 0.82 -8.35 5.89
C PRO A 76 1.82 -7.23 5.65
N GLN A 77 2.15 -7.01 4.38
CA GLN A 77 2.64 -5.72 3.92
C GLN A 77 1.47 -4.73 3.93
N VAL A 78 1.63 -3.60 4.61
CA VAL A 78 0.57 -2.59 4.75
C VAL A 78 0.95 -1.33 4.00
N THR A 79 0.01 -0.79 3.24
CA THR A 79 0.09 0.56 2.65
C THR A 79 -1.08 1.38 3.16
N TRP A 80 -0.78 2.54 3.72
CA TRP A 80 -1.72 3.56 4.17
C TRP A 80 -1.83 4.68 3.14
N TYR A 81 -3.02 5.23 3.01
CA TYR A 81 -3.35 6.29 2.07
C TYR A 81 -4.01 7.45 2.83
N GLY A 82 -3.41 8.63 2.75
CA GLY A 82 -3.92 9.86 3.34
C GLY A 82 -4.52 10.77 2.28
N TRP A 83 -5.69 11.33 2.58
CA TRP A 83 -6.49 12.12 1.65
C TRP A 83 -6.71 13.54 2.19
N ASP A 84 -6.79 14.51 1.28
CA ASP A 84 -7.27 15.87 1.51
C ASP A 84 -8.35 16.19 0.49
N GLY A 85 -9.62 16.18 0.92
CA GLY A 85 -10.73 16.05 -0.02
C GLY A 85 -10.51 14.85 -0.93
N ASP A 86 -10.60 15.05 -2.24
CA ASP A 86 -10.40 13.98 -3.23
C ASP A 86 -8.94 13.78 -3.65
N ARG A 87 -8.01 14.50 -3.02
CA ARG A 87 -6.58 14.44 -3.36
C ARG A 87 -5.86 13.43 -2.49
N LEU A 88 -5.18 12.48 -3.12
CA LEU A 88 -4.29 11.55 -2.43
C LEU A 88 -2.99 12.27 -2.06
N THR A 89 -2.84 12.67 -0.80
CA THR A 89 -1.71 13.47 -0.35
C THR A 89 -0.61 12.64 0.29
N THR A 90 -0.92 11.44 0.79
CA THR A 90 0.08 10.58 1.45
C THR A 90 -0.06 9.13 1.01
N ILE A 91 1.07 8.49 0.69
CA ILE A 91 1.17 7.03 0.57
C ILE A 91 2.27 6.58 1.50
N GLN A 92 1.99 5.68 2.42
CA GLN A 92 2.98 5.21 3.38
C GLN A 92 2.97 3.68 3.48
N ASN A 93 4.12 3.07 3.34
CA ASN A 93 4.36 1.67 3.68
C ASN A 93 5.48 1.57 4.73
N ASP A 94 5.93 0.35 5.01
CA ASP A 94 7.00 0.06 5.97
C ASP A 94 8.37 0.65 5.56
N ARG A 95 8.57 0.95 4.28
CA ARG A 95 9.84 1.41 3.71
C ARG A 95 9.84 2.90 3.39
N THR A 96 8.76 3.40 2.80
CA THR A 96 8.68 4.77 2.30
C THR A 96 7.36 5.44 2.66
N ARG A 97 7.44 6.75 2.89
CA ARG A 97 6.33 7.69 2.91
C ARG A 97 6.53 8.68 1.78
N ILE A 98 5.52 8.81 0.94
CA ILE A 98 5.44 9.79 -0.14
C ILE A 98 4.37 10.78 0.26
N GLN A 99 4.68 12.07 0.20
CA GLN A 99 3.72 13.15 0.39
C GLN A 99 3.69 14.05 -0.85
N THR A 100 2.49 14.35 -1.34
CA THR A 100 2.29 15.24 -2.48
C THR A 100 1.50 16.46 -2.02
N ILE A 101 2.06 17.64 -2.24
CA ILE A 101 1.40 18.93 -2.03
C ILE A 101 0.88 19.40 -3.39
N TYR A 102 -0.39 19.79 -3.43
CA TYR A 102 -1.07 20.24 -4.64
C TYR A 102 -1.28 21.75 -4.62
N GLN A 103 -1.47 22.34 -5.79
CA GLN A 103 -1.98 23.71 -5.90
C GLN A 103 -3.35 23.83 -5.19
N PRO A 104 -3.67 25.01 -4.59
CA PRO A 104 -4.98 25.24 -4.00
C PRO A 104 -6.11 24.99 -5.00
N GLY A 105 -7.12 24.21 -4.60
CA GLY A 105 -8.29 23.91 -5.44
C GLY A 105 -8.01 23.09 -6.72
N SER A 106 -6.81 22.52 -6.87
CA SER A 106 -6.40 21.80 -8.08
C SER A 106 -5.75 20.46 -7.75
N PHE A 107 -5.68 19.59 -8.76
CA PHE A 107 -4.95 18.33 -8.77
C PHE A 107 -3.52 18.46 -9.34
N THR A 108 -3.08 19.67 -9.69
CA THR A 108 -1.70 19.93 -10.13
C THR A 108 -0.73 19.78 -8.95
N PRO A 109 0.22 18.82 -8.99
CA PRO A 109 1.20 18.66 -7.92
C PRO A 109 2.22 19.81 -7.97
N LEU A 110 2.52 20.38 -6.80
CA LEU A 110 3.59 21.36 -6.60
C LEU A 110 4.87 20.68 -6.14
N ILE A 111 4.77 19.81 -5.14
CA ILE A 111 5.93 19.19 -4.49
C ILE A 111 5.58 17.73 -4.20
N ARG A 112 6.54 16.83 -4.45
CA ARG A 112 6.49 15.44 -4.02
C ARG A 112 7.71 15.16 -3.15
N VAL A 113 7.47 14.88 -1.86
CA VAL A 113 8.50 14.50 -0.89
C VAL A 113 8.46 12.99 -0.70
N GLU A 114 9.61 12.34 -0.79
CA GLU A 114 9.75 10.92 -0.51
C GLU A 114 10.74 10.73 0.63
N THR A 115 10.32 10.05 1.68
CA THR A 115 11.10 9.86 2.91
C THR A 115 11.07 8.39 3.29
N ALA A 116 12.22 7.84 3.66
CA ALA A 116 12.26 6.50 4.21
C ALA A 116 11.50 6.45 5.55
N THR A 117 10.63 5.47 5.73
CA THR A 117 9.81 5.35 6.96
C THR A 117 10.67 5.17 8.20
N GLY A 118 11.83 4.50 8.07
CA GLY A 118 12.81 4.37 9.14
C GLY A 118 13.43 5.70 9.58
N GLU A 119 13.55 6.69 8.69
CA GLU A 119 14.05 8.04 9.03
C GLU A 119 12.99 8.84 9.79
N LEU A 120 11.71 8.70 9.46
CA LEU A 120 10.61 9.35 10.20
C LEU A 120 10.57 8.93 11.67
N ALA A 121 10.90 7.66 11.97
CA ALA A 121 10.96 7.16 13.34
C ALA A 121 12.09 7.82 14.15
N LYS A 122 13.17 8.23 13.49
CA LYS A 122 14.26 8.99 14.11
C LYS A 122 13.91 10.46 14.33
N THR A 123 13.00 11.01 13.53
CA THR A 123 12.55 12.41 13.61
C THR A 123 11.53 12.67 14.75
N GLN A 124 11.50 11.88 15.83
CA GLN A 124 10.48 12.03 16.86
C GLN A 124 10.62 13.37 17.62
N ARG A 125 9.58 14.21 17.47
CA ARG A 125 9.20 15.42 18.22
C ARG A 125 10.04 16.68 18.04
N ARG A 126 9.90 17.32 16.88
CA ARG A 126 9.66 18.77 16.85
C ARG A 126 8.38 19.00 16.06
N SER A 127 7.35 19.52 16.71
CA SER A 127 6.19 20.06 16.02
C SER A 127 6.65 21.18 15.10
N LEU A 128 5.97 21.37 13.97
CA LEU A 128 6.19 22.52 13.10
C LEU A 128 6.00 23.84 13.88
N ALA A 129 5.11 23.81 14.90
CA ALA A 129 4.96 24.88 15.87
C ALA A 129 6.21 25.09 16.75
N ASP A 130 6.86 24.01 17.21
CA ASP A 130 8.07 24.09 18.03
C ASP A 130 9.24 24.70 17.23
N THR A 131 9.33 24.37 15.94
CA THR A 131 10.36 24.92 15.04
C THR A 131 10.14 26.41 14.76
N LEU A 132 8.88 26.81 14.52
CA LEU A 132 8.53 28.20 14.24
C LEU A 132 8.67 29.12 15.45
N GLN A 133 8.41 28.61 16.67
CA GLN A 133 8.65 29.35 17.91
C GLN A 133 10.15 29.62 18.16
N GLN A 134 11.05 28.74 17.71
CA GLN A 134 12.50 28.94 17.84
C GLN A 134 13.07 29.93 16.81
N SER A 135 12.48 29.99 15.61
CA SER A 135 12.97 30.90 14.55
C SER A 135 12.43 32.33 14.64
N GLY A 136 11.41 32.58 15.45
CA GLY A 136 10.80 33.91 15.63
C GLY A 136 11.29 34.68 16.86
N GLY A 137 12.36 34.19 17.52
CA GLY A 137 12.93 34.75 18.74
C GLY A 137 14.28 35.45 18.58
N GLU A 138 14.68 35.80 17.34
CA GLU A 138 15.76 36.76 17.07
C GLU A 138 15.18 38.15 16.76
#